data_AF-A0A5R8WFJ5-F1
#
_entry.id   AF-A0A5R8WFJ5-F1
#
_cell.length_a   1.000
_cell.length_b   1.000
_cell.length_c   1.000
_cell.angle_alpha   90.00
_cell.angle_beta   90.00
_cell.angle_gamma   90.00
#
_symmetry.space_group_name_H-M   'P 1'
#
loop_
_entity.id
_entity.type
_entity.pdbx_description
1 polymer ?
#
loop_
_entity_poly.entity_id
_entity_poly.type
_entity_poly.pdbx_seq_one_letter_code
_entity_poly.pdbx_strand_id
1 'polypeptide(L)'
;MGMFSEAVAVVCAPDGQPQSLVWTGRSYEVCAEPLRWYERRQWWAEDSRAPLGSGPGVVDHEIWRVQVLPAGSGTGKGKVQEPLTLDLTRHIRSGRWRLLRIHDALQPRTA
;
A
#
# COMPACT_ATOMS: atom_id res chain seq x y z
N MET A 1 12.79 -9.91 12.44
CA MET A 1 13.38 -9.50 11.15
C MET A 1 12.73 -8.19 10.73
N GLY A 2 13.45 -7.08 10.90
CA GLY A 2 12.92 -5.73 10.78
C GLY A 2 12.50 -5.39 9.36
N MET A 3 11.21 -5.18 9.17
CA MET A 3 10.60 -4.67 7.94
C MET A 3 10.97 -3.19 7.82
N PHE A 4 12.10 -2.90 7.18
CA PHE A 4 12.44 -1.54 6.77
C PHE A 4 11.43 -1.13 5.70
N SER A 5 10.35 -0.52 6.16
CA SER A 5 9.20 -0.16 5.35
C SER A 5 9.40 1.27 4.87
N GLU A 6 9.90 1.39 3.64
CA GLU A 6 10.17 2.66 2.99
C GLU A 6 8.93 3.55 3.02
N ALA A 7 9.13 4.86 3.26
CA ALA A 7 8.03 5.80 3.27
C ALA A 7 7.47 5.96 1.84
N VAL A 8 6.15 5.93 1.74
CA VAL A 8 5.43 6.17 0.48
C VAL A 8 4.52 7.36 0.70
N ALA A 9 4.57 8.36 -0.17
CA ALA A 9 3.57 9.42 -0.17
C ALA A 9 2.39 8.95 -1.02
N VAL A 10 1.19 8.91 -0.46
CA VAL A 10 -0.01 8.42 -1.17
C VAL A 10 -1.07 9.52 -1.17
N VAL A 11 -1.59 9.84 -2.36
CA VAL A 11 -2.77 10.66 -2.53
C VAL A 11 -3.99 9.75 -2.56
N CYS A 12 -4.97 10.04 -1.73
CA CYS A 12 -6.19 9.25 -1.60
C CYS A 12 -7.40 10.02 -2.14
N ALA A 13 -8.36 9.29 -2.68
CA ALA A 13 -9.72 9.75 -2.90
C ALA A 13 -10.41 10.11 -1.57
N PRO A 14 -11.55 10.83 -1.60
CA PRO A 14 -12.30 11.18 -0.38
C PRO A 14 -12.74 9.98 0.48
N ASP A 15 -12.92 8.81 -0.13
CA ASP A 15 -13.25 7.55 0.55
C ASP A 15 -12.02 6.81 1.12
N GLY A 16 -10.82 7.37 0.93
CA GLY A 16 -9.56 6.82 1.40
C GLY A 16 -8.86 5.85 0.45
N GLN A 17 -9.40 5.60 -0.76
CA GLN A 17 -8.76 4.75 -1.74
C GLN A 17 -7.51 5.42 -2.35
N PRO A 18 -6.37 4.72 -2.47
CA PRO A 18 -5.19 5.24 -3.17
C PRO A 18 -5.49 5.59 -4.63
N GLN A 19 -5.08 6.78 -5.07
CA GLN A 19 -5.17 7.22 -6.47
C GLN A 19 -3.78 7.35 -7.12
N SER A 20 -2.82 7.91 -6.39
CA SER A 20 -1.44 8.05 -6.88
C SER A 20 -0.45 7.99 -5.72
N LEU A 21 0.81 7.68 -6.02
CA LEU A 21 1.86 7.60 -5.02
C LEU A 21 3.21 8.08 -5.52
N VAL A 22 4.04 8.54 -4.58
CA VAL A 22 5.47 8.79 -4.79
C VAL A 22 6.25 7.82 -3.93
N TRP A 23 7.08 7.02 -4.60
CA TRP A 23 7.95 6.02 -3.97
C TRP A 23 9.34 6.10 -4.59
N THR A 24 10.38 6.17 -3.74
CA THR A 24 11.79 6.31 -4.17
C THR A 24 12.00 7.45 -5.17
N GLY A 25 11.32 8.59 -4.93
CA GLY A 25 11.39 9.78 -5.76
C GLY A 25 10.72 9.67 -7.14
N ARG A 26 10.03 8.57 -7.43
CA ARG A 26 9.27 8.37 -8.67
C ARG A 26 7.77 8.43 -8.40
N SER A 27 7.05 9.08 -9.31
CA SER A 27 5.60 9.20 -9.27
C SER A 27 4.95 8.06 -10.03
N TYR A 28 3.85 7.55 -9.47
CA TYR A 28 3.08 6.44 -10.01
C TYR A 28 1.58 6.73 -9.89
N GLU A 29 0.82 6.28 -10.88
CA GLU A 29 -0.64 6.35 -10.91
C GLU A 29 -1.23 4.96 -10.69
N VAL A 30 -2.28 4.85 -9.88
CA VAL A 30 -3.03 3.61 -9.68
C VAL A 30 -3.82 3.29 -10.95
N CYS A 31 -3.60 2.10 -11.51
CA CYS A 31 -4.17 1.70 -12.80
C CYS A 31 -5.24 0.60 -12.71
N ALA A 32 -5.50 0.08 -11.50
CA ALA A 32 -6.54 -0.92 -11.23
C ALA A 32 -7.15 -0.68 -9.84
N GLU A 33 -8.34 -1.22 -9.60
CA GLU A 33 -9.04 -1.09 -8.32
C GLU A 33 -8.18 -1.64 -7.16
N PRO A 34 -7.87 -0.82 -6.13
CA PRO A 34 -7.09 -1.26 -4.98
C PRO A 34 -7.84 -2.27 -4.11
N LEU A 35 -7.12 -3.28 -3.60
CA LEU A 35 -7.67 -4.22 -2.62
C LEU A 35 -7.27 -3.79 -1.21
N ARG A 36 -8.25 -3.70 -0.29
CA ARG A 36 -8.02 -3.39 1.13
C ARG A 36 -8.33 -4.60 2.01
N TRP A 37 -7.44 -4.90 2.95
CA TRP A 37 -7.70 -5.84 4.05
C TRP A 37 -7.02 -5.40 5.34
N TYR A 38 -7.33 -6.10 6.43
CA TYR A 38 -6.76 -5.85 7.74
C TYR A 38 -6.06 -7.12 8.24
N GLU A 39 -4.81 -6.98 8.68
CA GLU A 39 -4.05 -8.07 9.30
C GLU A 39 -3.93 -7.85 10.80
N ARG A 40 -4.31 -8.88 11.57
CA ARG A 40 -4.29 -8.84 13.03
C ARG A 40 -2.89 -9.08 13.56
N ARG A 41 -2.40 -8.18 14.42
CA ARG A 41 -1.22 -8.40 15.25
C ARG A 41 -1.55 -9.43 16.34
N GLN A 42 -0.65 -10.37 16.61
CA GLN A 42 -0.77 -11.30 17.73
C GLN A 42 -0.51 -10.56 19.05
N TRP A 43 -1.47 -9.74 19.47
CA TRP A 43 -1.39 -8.96 20.71
C TRP A 43 -1.29 -9.84 21.97
N TRP A 44 -1.64 -11.14 21.88
CA TRP A 44 -1.43 -12.13 22.95
C TRP A 44 0.04 -12.60 23.08
N ALA A 45 0.86 -12.39 22.05
CA ALA A 45 2.28 -12.77 22.04
C ALA A 45 3.22 -11.57 22.32
N GLU A 46 2.72 -10.35 22.20
CA GLU A 46 3.47 -9.09 22.40
C GLU A 46 3.13 -8.40 23.73
N ASP A 47 3.02 -9.16 24.84
CA ASP A 47 3.04 -8.81 26.29
C ASP A 47 2.46 -7.45 26.80
N SER A 48 1.68 -6.74 26.00
CA SER A 48 1.09 -5.43 26.28
C SER A 48 -0.38 -5.56 25.95
N ARG A 49 -1.19 -5.90 26.95
CA ARG A 49 -2.65 -5.87 26.80
C ARG A 49 -3.06 -4.52 26.21
N ALA A 50 -3.73 -4.53 25.05
CA ALA A 50 -4.28 -3.30 24.49
C ALA A 50 -5.24 -2.69 25.53
N PRO A 51 -4.96 -1.48 26.06
CA PRO A 51 -5.86 -0.86 27.03
C PRO A 51 -7.27 -0.71 26.45
N LEU A 52 -8.30 -0.97 27.27
CA LEU A 52 -9.67 -0.69 26.88
C LEU A 52 -9.78 0.78 26.45
N GLY A 53 -10.39 1.01 25.29
CA GLY A 53 -10.53 2.37 24.72
C GLY A 53 -9.37 2.84 23.84
N SER A 54 -8.38 1.99 23.53
CA SER A 54 -7.25 2.39 22.66
C SER A 54 -7.61 2.66 21.20
N GLY A 55 -8.88 2.47 20.80
CA GLY A 55 -9.37 2.82 19.47
C GLY A 55 -8.83 1.95 18.33
N PRO A 56 -9.26 2.22 17.09
CA PRO A 56 -8.80 1.51 15.91
C PRO A 56 -7.27 1.56 15.76
N GLY A 57 -6.66 0.54 15.15
CA GLY A 57 -5.23 0.55 14.76
C GLY A 57 -4.23 0.08 15.81
N VAL A 58 -4.70 -0.36 16.98
CA VAL A 58 -3.84 -1.02 18.00
C VAL A 58 -3.67 -2.50 17.72
N VAL A 59 -4.68 -3.12 17.11
CA VAL A 59 -4.75 -4.57 16.93
C VAL A 59 -4.58 -4.98 15.47
N ASP A 60 -4.96 -4.13 14.52
CA ASP A 60 -5.00 -4.46 13.10
C ASP A 60 -4.18 -3.46 12.26
N HIS A 61 -3.43 -3.95 11.28
CA HIS A 61 -2.79 -3.15 10.24
C HIS A 61 -3.71 -3.06 9.03
N GLU A 62 -4.03 -1.84 8.60
CA GLU A 62 -4.69 -1.61 7.31
C GLU A 62 -3.66 -1.80 6.19
N ILE A 63 -3.94 -2.75 5.30
CA ILE A 63 -3.08 -3.08 4.16
C ILE A 63 -3.86 -2.83 2.87
N TRP A 64 -3.17 -2.25 1.91
CA TRP A 64 -3.66 -1.99 0.57
C TRP A 64 -2.74 -2.65 -0.46
N ARG A 65 -3.32 -3.43 -1.37
CA ARG A 65 -2.65 -3.84 -2.60
C ARG A 65 -3.05 -2.88 -3.70
N VAL A 66 -2.06 -2.27 -4.33
CA VAL A 66 -2.24 -1.36 -5.46
C VAL A 66 -1.48 -1.89 -6.67
N GLN A 67 -2.03 -1.68 -7.86
CA GLN A 67 -1.30 -1.82 -9.12
C GLN A 67 -1.05 -0.43 -9.69
N VAL A 68 0.19 -0.14 -10.06
CA VAL A 68 0.59 1.19 -10.47
C VAL A 68 1.45 1.20 -11.72
N LEU A 69 1.35 2.30 -12.48
CA LEU A 69 2.19 2.60 -13.63
C LEU A 69 2.97 3.90 -13.40
N PRO A 70 4.19 4.07 -13.93
CA PRO A 70 4.91 5.33 -13.85
C PRO A 70 4.08 6.49 -14.42
N ALA A 71 3.95 7.57 -13.64
CA ALA A 71 3.24 8.77 -14.07
C ALA A 71 3.96 9.42 -15.27
N GLY A 72 3.19 10.02 -16.19
CA GLY A 72 3.74 10.73 -17.36
C GLY A 72 4.27 9.82 -18.47
N SER A 73 4.01 8.52 -18.41
CA SER A 73 4.47 7.55 -19.42
C SER A 73 3.60 7.44 -20.69
N GLY A 74 2.59 8.31 -20.82
CA GLY A 74 1.80 8.44 -22.04
C GLY A 74 2.42 9.47 -23.01
N THR A 75 2.96 8.99 -24.14
CA THR A 75 3.03 9.63 -25.50
C THR A 75 4.22 9.16 -26.36
N GLY A 76 5.13 8.33 -25.84
CA GLY A 76 6.18 7.71 -26.66
C GLY A 76 5.68 6.42 -27.31
N LYS A 77 5.74 6.34 -28.65
CA LYS A 77 5.31 5.18 -29.46
C LYS A 77 5.73 3.83 -28.84
N GLY A 78 4.76 3.02 -28.41
CA GLY A 78 4.80 1.56 -28.53
C GLY A 78 5.29 0.72 -27.34
N LYS A 79 5.64 1.27 -26.18
CA LYS A 79 6.06 0.43 -25.03
C LYS A 79 4.89 0.22 -24.05
N VAL A 80 4.26 -0.95 -24.13
CA VAL A 80 3.34 -1.40 -23.07
C VAL A 80 4.18 -1.58 -21.81
N GLN A 81 3.85 -0.84 -20.76
CA GLN A 81 4.50 -1.00 -19.46
C GLN A 81 3.68 -1.97 -18.61
N GLU A 82 4.37 -2.92 -18.00
CA GLU A 82 3.75 -3.83 -17.05
C GLU A 82 3.52 -3.09 -15.71
N PRO A 83 2.30 -3.18 -15.13
CA PRO A 83 2.02 -2.60 -13.82
C PRO A 83 2.87 -3.21 -12.71
N LEU A 84 3.33 -2.38 -11.79
CA LEU A 84 3.95 -2.81 -10.55
C LEU A 84 2.86 -3.07 -9.51
N THR A 85 2.92 -4.21 -8.82
CA THR A 85 2.00 -4.53 -7.73
C THR A 85 2.69 -4.33 -6.38
N LEU A 86 2.12 -3.48 -5.52
CA LEU A 86 2.68 -3.12 -4.22
C LEU A 86 1.67 -3.42 -3.12
N ASP A 87 2.12 -3.99 -2.01
CA ASP A 87 1.38 -3.93 -0.76
C ASP A 87 1.90 -2.76 0.08
N LEU A 88 1.00 -1.95 0.57
CA LEU A 88 1.25 -0.78 1.41
C LEU A 88 0.53 -0.93 2.74
N THR A 89 1.16 -0.50 3.82
CA THR A 89 0.50 -0.37 5.13
C THR A 89 0.14 1.08 5.38
N ARG A 90 -1.06 1.32 5.90
CA ARG A 90 -1.49 2.64 6.38
C ARG A 90 -1.57 2.62 7.90
N HIS A 91 -0.74 3.43 8.56
CA HIS A 91 -0.86 3.64 9.98
C HIS A 91 -1.99 4.64 10.25
N ILE A 92 -3.17 4.13 10.65
CA ILE A 92 -4.40 4.91 10.68
C ILE A 92 -4.35 6.18 11.55
N ARG A 93 -3.60 6.17 12.67
CA ARG A 93 -3.54 7.32 13.58
C ARG A 93 -2.69 8.46 13.03
N SER A 94 -1.65 8.14 12.26
CA SER A 94 -0.73 9.15 11.71
C SER A 94 -0.94 9.41 10.21
N GLY A 95 -1.80 8.61 9.56
CA GLY A 95 -1.98 8.63 8.12
C GLY A 95 -0.75 8.21 7.32
N ARG A 96 0.33 7.76 7.96
CA ARG A 96 1.59 7.43 7.29
C ARG A 96 1.46 6.13 6.51
N TRP A 97 1.92 6.18 5.27
CA TRP A 97 1.99 5.03 4.40
C TRP A 97 3.42 4.50 4.32
N ARG A 98 3.54 3.17 4.31
CA ARG A 98 4.83 2.52 4.19
C ARG A 98 4.74 1.30 3.29
N LEU A 99 5.78 1.06 2.52
CA LEU A 99 5.90 -0.12 1.67
C LEU A 99 5.99 -1.37 2.54
N LEU A 100 5.10 -2.33 2.29
CA LEU A 100 5.08 -3.64 2.92
C LEU A 100 5.78 -4.68 2.03
N ARG A 101 5.43 -4.70 0.74
CA ARG A 101 5.94 -5.69 -0.22
C ARG A 101 5.89 -5.16 -1.65
N ILE A 102 6.89 -5.52 -2.44
CA ILE A 102 6.87 -5.42 -3.89
C ILE A 102 6.59 -6.82 -4.42
N HIS A 103 5.61 -6.96 -5.30
CA HIS A 103 5.34 -8.22 -5.98
C HIS A 103 5.95 -8.14 -7.37
N ASP A 104 7.16 -8.67 -7.50
CA ASP A 104 7.88 -8.73 -8.78
C ASP A 104 7.17 -9.63 -9.83
N ALA A 105 6.15 -10.41 -9.45
CA ALA A 105 5.67 -11.55 -10.24
C ALA A 105 4.14 -11.72 -10.35
N LEU A 106 3.30 -10.81 -9.82
CA LEU A 106 1.84 -10.93 -9.97
C LEU A 106 1.37 -10.17 -11.21
N GLN A 107 1.69 -10.72 -12.38
CA GLN A 107 0.96 -10.43 -13.61
C GLN A 107 -0.46 -11.01 -13.46
N PRO A 108 -1.54 -10.21 -13.50
CA PRO A 108 -2.84 -10.77 -13.80
C PRO A 108 -2.77 -11.28 -15.24
N ARG A 109 -2.50 -12.58 -15.42
CA ARG A 109 -2.71 -13.25 -16.70
C ARG A 109 -4.21 -13.29 -16.91
N THR A 110 -4.73 -12.35 -17.70
CA THR A 110 -6.05 -12.48 -18.28
C THR A 110 -6.03 -13.75 -19.12
N ALA A 111 -6.82 -14.74 -18.72
CA ALA A 111 -7.14 -15.93 -19.52
C ALA A 111 -8.25 -15.60 -20.52
#